data_AF-K6YKD6-F1
#
_entry.id   AF-K6YKD6-F1
#
_cell.length_a   1.000
_cell.length_b   1.000
_cell.length_c   1.000
_cell.angle_alpha   90.00
_cell.angle_beta   90.00
_cell.angle_gamma   90.00
#
_symmetry.space_group_name_H-M   'P 1'
#
loop_
_entity.id
_entity.type
_entity.pdbx_description
1 polymer ?
#
loop_
_entity_poly.entity_id
_entity_poly.type
_entity_poly.pdbx_seq_one_letter_code
_entity_poly.pdbx_strand_id
1 'polypeptide(L)'
;MLKVMKCIKQLIISGLLIGSLGQTAFAVPILSFNNAQDTVSQVANIGDIVTFELWFSGLESEDVGGFDFLLSFNESVSGLNAINANFALTEFDIFDIFPAIGNLDFSGVSFLSGLSAQADAFMLATMSFVANRGGVSDVVISPFLISDAFAAELDVQVFGAQIIVNEGTTTPVPAPASWHLFLLGVLLLVARHRTHCQK
;
A
#
# COMPACT_ATOMS: atom_id res chain seq x y z
N MET A 1 20.45 -39.61 -48.85
CA MET A 1 19.08 -39.05 -48.74
C MET A 1 18.58 -38.93 -47.29
N LEU A 2 18.74 -39.96 -46.43
CA LEU A 2 18.25 -39.96 -45.04
C LEU A 2 18.87 -38.89 -44.11
N LYS A 3 20.15 -38.53 -44.31
CA LYS A 3 20.86 -37.49 -43.52
C LYS A 3 20.35 -36.06 -43.79
N VAL A 4 19.99 -35.76 -45.04
CA VAL A 4 19.46 -34.44 -45.44
C VAL A 4 18.08 -34.18 -44.81
N MET A 5 17.26 -35.23 -44.73
CA MET A 5 15.92 -35.16 -44.14
C MET A 5 15.95 -34.99 -42.60
N LYS A 6 17.01 -35.47 -41.92
CA LYS A 6 17.24 -35.19 -40.50
C LYS A 6 17.70 -33.75 -40.25
N CYS A 7 18.56 -33.22 -41.12
CA CYS A 7 19.06 -31.85 -41.03
C CYS A 7 17.93 -30.82 -41.24
N ILE A 8 17.02 -31.08 -42.20
CA ILE A 8 15.86 -30.21 -42.47
C ILE A 8 14.85 -30.23 -41.30
N LYS A 9 14.61 -31.39 -40.68
CA LYS A 9 13.72 -31.47 -39.50
C LYS A 9 14.27 -30.72 -38.28
N GLN A 10 15.59 -30.68 -38.09
CA GLN A 10 16.21 -29.90 -37.01
C GLN A 10 16.12 -28.38 -37.27
N LEU A 11 16.23 -27.95 -38.53
CA LEU A 11 16.17 -26.53 -38.89
C LEU A 11 14.76 -25.93 -38.75
N ILE A 12 13.72 -26.72 -38.98
CA ILE A 12 12.31 -26.30 -38.81
C ILE A 12 11.93 -26.15 -37.33
N ILE A 13 12.45 -27.02 -36.45
CA ILE A 13 12.19 -26.96 -35.00
C ILE A 13 12.94 -25.78 -34.37
N SER A 14 14.15 -25.46 -34.84
CA SER A 14 14.88 -24.27 -34.39
C SER A 14 14.29 -22.96 -34.90
N GLY A 15 13.64 -22.94 -36.06
CA GLY A 15 12.96 -21.75 -36.59
C GLY A 15 11.67 -21.37 -35.85
N LEU A 16 10.89 -22.35 -35.37
CA LEU A 16 9.66 -22.08 -34.60
C LEU A 16 9.94 -21.54 -33.19
N LEU A 17 11.09 -21.86 -32.60
CA LEU A 17 11.45 -21.37 -31.27
C LEU A 17 11.85 -19.88 -31.24
N ILE A 18 12.26 -19.31 -32.37
CA ILE A 18 12.74 -17.91 -32.45
C ILE A 18 11.57 -16.94 -32.75
N GLY A 19 10.47 -17.42 -33.32
CA GLY A 19 9.31 -16.60 -33.70
C GLY A 19 8.33 -16.27 -32.57
N SER A 20 8.54 -16.75 -31.34
CA SER A 20 7.60 -16.57 -30.22
C SER A 20 8.09 -15.62 -29.11
N LEU A 21 9.26 -15.00 -29.27
CA LEU A 21 9.82 -14.08 -28.26
C LEU A 21 9.56 -12.59 -28.53
N GLY A 22 8.79 -12.27 -29.57
CA GLY A 22 8.34 -10.92 -29.86
C GLY A 22 6.94 -10.67 -29.34
N GLN A 23 6.69 -10.83 -28.04
CA GLN A 23 5.52 -10.20 -27.45
C GLN A 23 5.81 -8.70 -27.39
N THR A 24 5.15 -7.92 -28.25
CA THR A 24 4.98 -6.50 -28.02
C THR A 24 4.06 -6.36 -26.81
N ALA A 25 4.65 -6.22 -25.61
CA ALA A 25 3.91 -5.71 -24.48
C ALA A 25 3.70 -4.22 -24.74
N PHE A 26 2.45 -3.81 -24.94
CA PHE A 26 2.09 -2.41 -24.79
C PHE A 26 2.14 -2.14 -23.28
N ALA A 27 2.89 -1.11 -22.88
CA ALA A 27 2.82 -0.63 -21.51
C ALA A 27 1.42 -0.04 -21.34
N VAL A 28 0.61 -0.70 -20.52
CA VAL A 28 -0.68 -0.18 -20.09
C VAL A 28 -0.40 0.77 -18.93
N PRO A 29 -1.05 1.94 -18.86
CA PRO A 29 -0.95 2.82 -17.70
C PRO A 29 -1.13 2.06 -16.39
N ILE A 30 -0.35 2.44 -15.37
CA ILE A 30 -0.32 1.79 -14.07
C ILE A 30 -0.62 2.81 -12.99
N LEU A 31 -1.58 2.49 -12.12
CA LEU A 31 -1.82 3.20 -10.87
C LEU A 31 -1.35 2.33 -9.71
N SER A 32 -0.27 2.73 -9.02
CA SER A 32 0.37 1.89 -8.00
C SER A 32 0.98 2.69 -6.87
N PHE A 33 1.22 2.00 -5.75
CA PHE A 33 1.93 2.56 -4.61
C PHE A 33 3.46 2.42 -4.79
N ASN A 34 4.18 3.46 -4.38
CA ASN A 34 5.65 3.57 -4.40
C ASN A 34 6.27 3.29 -5.78
N ASN A 35 5.49 3.47 -6.86
CA ASN A 35 5.84 3.12 -8.23
C ASN A 35 6.34 1.66 -8.39
N ALA A 36 5.81 0.75 -7.58
CA ALA A 36 6.32 -0.62 -7.49
C ALA A 36 5.83 -1.54 -8.62
N GLN A 37 4.77 -1.16 -9.35
CA GLN A 37 4.12 -1.99 -10.37
C GLN A 37 3.69 -3.37 -9.85
N ASP A 38 3.45 -3.46 -8.54
CA ASP A 38 2.94 -4.64 -7.84
C ASP A 38 2.30 -4.19 -6.52
N THR A 39 1.60 -5.08 -5.85
CA THR A 39 1.03 -4.83 -4.53
C THR A 39 2.14 -4.68 -3.49
N VAL A 40 2.15 -3.54 -2.78
CA VAL A 40 3.16 -3.27 -1.74
C VAL A 40 2.63 -3.68 -0.37
N SER A 41 3.44 -4.41 0.42
CA SER A 41 3.09 -4.76 1.80
C SER A 41 4.10 -4.17 2.78
N GLN A 42 3.59 -3.55 3.85
CA GLN A 42 4.39 -2.96 4.93
C GLN A 42 3.98 -3.55 6.28
N VAL A 43 4.97 -3.93 7.09
CA VAL A 43 4.76 -4.42 8.45
C VAL A 43 5.07 -3.30 9.43
N ALA A 44 4.16 -3.03 10.36
CA ALA A 44 4.27 -1.97 11.35
C ALA A 44 3.85 -2.47 12.74
N ASN A 45 4.29 -1.80 13.79
CA ASN A 45 3.78 -2.00 15.14
C ASN A 45 2.75 -0.92 15.47
N ILE A 46 1.89 -1.18 16.46
CA ILE A 46 0.91 -0.19 16.93
C ILE A 46 1.64 1.11 17.34
N GLY A 47 1.19 2.24 16.80
CA GLY A 47 1.77 3.56 16.99
C GLY A 47 2.75 4.01 15.90
N ASP A 48 3.22 3.09 15.05
CA ASP A 48 4.11 3.42 13.93
C ASP A 48 3.35 4.20 12.84
N ILE A 49 4.09 5.01 12.09
CA ILE A 49 3.59 5.70 10.89
C ILE A 49 4.12 4.99 9.65
N VAL A 50 3.21 4.58 8.76
CA VAL A 50 3.50 3.97 7.47
C VAL A 50 3.17 4.96 6.37
N THR A 51 4.05 5.12 5.39
CA THR A 51 3.88 6.07 4.28
C THR A 51 3.83 5.33 2.96
N PHE A 52 2.91 5.76 2.09
CA PHE A 52 2.83 5.35 0.70
C PHE A 52 2.76 6.55 -0.23
N GLU A 53 3.38 6.44 -1.39
CA GLU A 53 3.25 7.39 -2.48
C GLU A 53 2.36 6.77 -3.55
N LEU A 54 1.36 7.49 -4.05
CA LEU A 54 0.51 7.02 -5.14
C LEU A 54 1.02 7.60 -6.45
N TRP A 55 1.21 6.74 -7.45
CA TRP A 55 1.84 7.07 -8.72
C TRP A 55 0.98 6.62 -9.90
N PHE A 56 0.95 7.47 -10.93
CA PHE A 56 0.72 7.02 -12.30
C PHE A 56 2.06 6.73 -12.97
N SER A 57 2.16 5.63 -13.71
CA SER A 57 3.34 5.27 -14.51
C SER A 57 2.93 4.47 -15.75
N GLY A 58 3.88 4.19 -16.66
CA GLY A 58 3.59 3.46 -17.89
C GLY A 58 2.82 4.30 -18.92
N LEU A 59 3.06 5.62 -18.94
CA LEU A 59 2.36 6.58 -19.80
C LEU A 59 3.10 6.87 -21.11
N GLU A 60 4.00 5.99 -21.56
CA GLU A 60 4.81 6.24 -22.76
C GLU A 60 3.99 6.28 -24.06
N SER A 61 2.79 5.71 -24.03
CA SER A 61 1.89 5.66 -25.20
C SER A 61 0.50 6.22 -24.95
N GLU A 62 0.11 6.44 -23.70
CA GLU A 62 -1.21 6.92 -23.32
C GLU A 62 -1.07 7.94 -22.18
N ASP A 63 -1.65 9.12 -22.39
CA ASP A 63 -1.65 10.18 -21.39
C ASP A 63 -2.93 10.14 -20.56
N VAL A 64 -2.85 10.36 -19.25
CA VAL A 64 -4.01 10.47 -18.35
C VAL A 64 -4.53 11.90 -18.36
N GLY A 65 -5.73 12.09 -18.90
CA GLY A 65 -6.43 13.38 -18.95
C GLY A 65 -7.51 13.56 -17.89
N GLY A 66 -8.00 12.48 -17.30
CA GLY A 66 -8.96 12.57 -16.20
C GLY A 66 -8.95 11.31 -15.34
N PHE A 67 -9.27 11.48 -14.05
CA PHE A 67 -9.48 10.36 -13.15
C PHE A 67 -10.49 10.71 -12.05
N ASP A 68 -11.21 9.70 -11.61
CA ASP A 68 -12.09 9.70 -10.43
C ASP A 68 -12.01 8.30 -9.81
N PHE A 69 -11.50 8.21 -8.58
CA PHE A 69 -11.42 6.93 -7.88
C PHE A 69 -11.48 7.07 -6.37
N LEU A 70 -11.97 5.99 -5.74
CA LEU A 70 -12.00 5.86 -4.29
C LEU A 70 -10.87 4.95 -3.81
N LEU A 71 -10.04 5.46 -2.91
CA LEU A 71 -9.08 4.66 -2.15
C LEU A 71 -9.69 4.33 -0.79
N SER A 72 -9.87 3.05 -0.49
CA SER A 72 -10.46 2.56 0.75
C SER A 72 -9.42 1.84 1.62
N PHE A 73 -9.55 1.95 2.93
CA PHE A 73 -8.68 1.29 3.92
C PHE A 73 -9.45 0.99 5.22
N ASN A 74 -8.91 0.08 6.04
CA ASN A 74 -9.52 -0.25 7.33
C ASN A 74 -9.06 0.73 8.42
N GLU A 75 -9.87 1.77 8.65
CA GLU A 75 -9.58 2.86 9.62
C GLU A 75 -9.39 2.35 11.06
N SER A 76 -10.02 1.23 11.42
CA SER A 76 -9.85 0.61 12.75
C SER A 76 -8.48 -0.06 12.94
N VAL A 77 -7.83 -0.49 11.85
CA VAL A 77 -6.49 -1.11 11.88
C VAL A 77 -5.42 -0.05 11.61
N SER A 78 -5.63 0.79 10.60
CA SER A 78 -4.74 1.89 10.21
C SER A 78 -5.53 3.17 9.97
N GLY A 79 -5.30 4.22 10.76
CA GLY A 79 -5.96 5.51 10.57
C GLY A 79 -5.18 6.38 9.59
N LEU A 80 -5.87 7.19 8.80
CA LEU A 80 -5.21 8.24 8.03
C LEU A 80 -4.58 9.26 8.97
N ASN A 81 -3.28 9.51 8.82
CA ASN A 81 -2.54 10.48 9.62
C ASN A 81 -2.35 11.81 8.87
N ALA A 82 -1.90 11.75 7.61
CA ALA A 82 -1.73 12.94 6.76
C ALA A 82 -1.74 12.58 5.27
N ILE A 83 -2.10 13.57 4.45
CA ILE A 83 -2.03 13.52 2.99
C ILE A 83 -1.30 14.75 2.50
N ASN A 84 -0.41 14.57 1.54
CA ASN A 84 0.25 15.63 0.82
C ASN A 84 0.03 15.40 -0.68
N ALA A 85 -0.90 16.13 -1.28
CA ALA A 85 -1.12 16.11 -2.71
C ALA A 85 0.00 16.83 -3.45
N ASN A 86 0.39 16.30 -4.60
CA ASN A 86 1.34 16.96 -5.48
C ASN A 86 0.64 18.02 -6.35
N PHE A 87 0.29 19.15 -5.74
CA PHE A 87 -0.32 20.29 -6.45
C PHE A 87 0.64 21.02 -7.41
N ALA A 88 1.89 20.55 -7.54
CA ALA A 88 2.82 21.06 -8.54
C ALA A 88 2.64 20.39 -9.91
N LEU A 89 1.80 19.35 -10.02
CA LEU A 89 1.41 18.78 -11.30
C LEU A 89 0.70 19.84 -12.15
N THR A 90 1.17 19.99 -13.39
CA THR A 90 0.66 20.98 -14.35
C THR A 90 -0.24 20.36 -15.41
N GLU A 91 -0.33 19.04 -15.41
CA GLU A 91 -1.12 18.24 -16.33
C GLU A 91 -2.62 18.31 -16.02
N PHE A 92 -2.99 18.63 -14.78
CA PHE A 92 -4.37 18.72 -14.31
C PHE A 92 -4.73 20.15 -13.92
N ASP A 93 -5.79 20.68 -14.51
CA ASP A 93 -6.36 21.99 -14.17
C ASP A 93 -7.16 21.94 -12.86
N ILE A 94 -7.76 20.79 -12.57
CA ILE A 94 -8.42 20.48 -11.31
C ILE A 94 -7.78 19.21 -10.76
N PHE A 95 -7.35 19.26 -9.51
CA PHE A 95 -6.90 18.09 -8.76
C PHE A 95 -7.31 18.25 -7.30
N ASP A 96 -8.19 17.37 -6.84
CA ASP A 96 -8.75 17.40 -5.49
C ASP A 96 -8.64 16.03 -4.83
N ILE A 97 -8.47 16.05 -3.50
CA ILE A 97 -8.53 14.88 -2.63
C ILE A 97 -9.49 15.18 -1.49
N PHE A 98 -10.58 14.42 -1.37
CA PHE A 98 -11.55 14.55 -0.29
C PHE A 98 -11.42 13.40 0.70
N PRO A 99 -10.91 13.64 1.92
CA PRO A 99 -10.80 12.61 2.93
C PRO A 99 -12.14 12.34 3.62
N ALA A 100 -12.44 11.06 3.84
CA ALA A 100 -13.52 10.60 4.70
C ALA A 100 -13.04 9.41 5.56
N ILE A 101 -13.90 8.94 6.46
CA ILE A 101 -13.51 7.88 7.41
C ILE A 101 -13.35 6.57 6.64
N GLY A 102 -12.13 6.04 6.62
CA GLY A 102 -11.79 4.78 5.95
C GLY A 102 -11.68 4.87 4.44
N ASN A 103 -11.74 6.07 3.85
CA ASN A 103 -11.55 6.24 2.43
C ASN A 103 -11.09 7.67 2.04
N LEU A 104 -10.56 7.79 0.83
CA LEU A 104 -10.13 9.02 0.18
C LEU A 104 -10.69 9.03 -1.23
N ASP A 105 -11.38 10.09 -1.59
CA ASP A 105 -11.87 10.33 -2.95
C ASP A 105 -10.85 11.19 -3.70
N PHE A 106 -10.36 10.68 -4.82
CA PHE A 106 -9.39 11.34 -5.69
C PHE A 106 -10.06 11.69 -7.00
N SER A 107 -9.98 12.97 -7.38
CA SER A 107 -10.49 13.44 -8.66
C SER A 107 -9.50 14.38 -9.32
N GLY A 108 -9.36 14.28 -10.64
CA GLY A 108 -8.54 15.17 -11.42
C GLY A 108 -8.99 15.25 -12.87
N VAL A 109 -8.88 16.43 -13.47
CA VAL A 109 -9.20 16.63 -14.89
C VAL A 109 -8.28 17.68 -15.52
N SER A 110 -7.83 17.38 -16.73
CA SER A 110 -7.13 18.30 -17.61
C SER A 110 -8.09 18.94 -18.60
N PHE A 111 -7.94 20.24 -18.84
CA PHE A 111 -8.59 20.99 -19.90
C PHE A 111 -7.63 21.30 -21.04
N LEU A 112 -6.40 20.79 -20.97
CA LEU A 112 -5.42 20.92 -22.04
C LEU A 112 -5.91 20.17 -23.28
N SER A 113 -5.73 20.79 -24.45
CA SER A 113 -6.11 20.19 -25.73
C SER A 113 -5.17 19.05 -26.18
N GLY A 114 -4.12 18.77 -25.40
CA GLY A 114 -3.16 17.70 -25.64
C GLY A 114 -2.20 17.57 -24.46
N LEU A 115 -1.78 16.34 -24.19
CA LEU A 115 -0.97 15.98 -23.02
C LEU A 115 0.42 15.47 -23.38
N SER A 116 0.89 15.74 -24.60
CA SER A 116 2.19 15.24 -25.10
C SER A 116 3.43 15.70 -24.32
N ALA A 117 3.26 16.57 -23.32
CA ALA A 117 4.31 17.03 -22.40
C ALA A 117 4.17 16.43 -20.99
N GLN A 118 3.14 15.63 -20.73
CA GLN A 118 2.98 14.85 -19.51
C GLN A 118 4.17 13.91 -19.38
N ALA A 119 4.67 13.77 -18.15
CA ALA A 119 5.73 12.82 -17.87
C ALA A 119 5.22 11.38 -17.95
N ASP A 120 6.06 10.46 -18.44
CA ASP A 120 5.74 9.02 -18.53
C ASP A 120 5.39 8.37 -17.16
N ALA A 121 5.73 9.05 -16.06
CA ALA A 121 5.32 8.72 -14.70
C ALA A 121 5.35 9.94 -13.79
N PHE A 122 4.39 10.04 -12.86
CA PHE A 122 4.33 11.10 -11.86
C PHE A 122 3.62 10.67 -10.57
N MET A 123 4.01 11.29 -9.45
CA MET A 123 3.40 11.06 -8.15
C MET A 123 2.18 11.97 -7.97
N LEU A 124 1.03 11.39 -7.64
CA LEU A 124 -0.19 12.12 -7.30
C LEU A 124 -0.15 12.68 -5.88
N ALA A 125 0.18 11.82 -4.91
CA ALA A 125 0.13 12.19 -3.50
C ALA A 125 0.98 11.26 -2.64
N THR A 126 1.44 11.79 -1.50
CA THR A 126 1.99 11.01 -0.40
C THR A 126 0.96 10.91 0.71
N MET A 127 0.66 9.69 1.15
CA MET A 127 -0.27 9.41 2.23
C MET A 127 0.47 8.73 3.38
N SER A 128 0.17 9.14 4.59
CA SER A 128 0.68 8.50 5.80
C SER A 128 -0.48 7.97 6.65
N PHE A 129 -0.27 6.79 7.21
CA PHE A 129 -1.21 6.06 8.03
C PHE A 129 -0.58 5.75 9.39
N VAL A 130 -1.34 5.91 10.46
CA VAL A 130 -0.95 5.47 11.79
C VAL A 130 -1.49 4.07 12.06
N ALA A 131 -0.63 3.17 12.54
CA ALA A 131 -1.03 1.83 12.93
C ALA A 131 -1.78 1.86 14.28
N ASN A 132 -3.10 1.70 14.25
CA ASN A 132 -3.97 1.87 15.42
C ASN A 132 -4.15 0.57 16.21
N ARG A 133 -4.33 -0.54 15.51
CA ARG A 133 -4.67 -1.84 16.09
C ARG A 133 -4.05 -2.94 15.27
N GLY A 134 -3.64 -4.03 15.93
CA GLY A 134 -3.17 -5.21 15.22
C GLY A 134 -4.24 -5.80 14.29
N GLY A 135 -3.78 -6.28 13.14
CA GLY A 135 -4.62 -6.72 12.03
C GLY A 135 -4.01 -6.37 10.68
N VAL A 136 -4.81 -6.53 9.62
CA VAL A 136 -4.42 -6.18 8.25
C VAL A 136 -5.36 -5.10 7.74
N SER A 137 -4.79 -4.05 7.16
CA SER A 137 -5.51 -3.01 6.46
C SER A 137 -5.08 -3.02 5.00
N ASP A 138 -5.95 -3.53 4.14
CA ASP A 138 -5.75 -3.45 2.69
C ASP A 138 -6.12 -2.03 2.23
N VAL A 139 -5.23 -1.42 1.48
CA VAL A 139 -5.42 -0.12 0.81
C VAL A 139 -5.77 -0.41 -0.64
N VAL A 140 -7.05 -0.26 -0.96
CA VAL A 140 -7.63 -0.71 -2.24
C VAL A 140 -8.16 0.49 -3.01
N ILE A 141 -7.89 0.54 -4.30
CA ILE A 141 -8.40 1.57 -5.21
C ILE A 141 -9.59 0.97 -5.97
N SER A 142 -10.81 1.35 -5.59
CA SER A 142 -12.05 0.92 -6.22
C SER A 142 -13.26 1.68 -5.66
N PRO A 143 -14.25 2.06 -6.49
CA PRO A 143 -14.24 2.03 -7.95
C PRO A 143 -13.25 3.05 -8.54
N PHE A 144 -12.95 2.93 -9.84
CA PHE A 144 -12.15 3.91 -10.57
C PHE A 144 -12.69 4.14 -11.98
N LEU A 145 -12.52 5.35 -12.48
CA LEU A 145 -12.70 5.77 -13.87
C LEU A 145 -11.48 6.60 -14.25
N ILE A 146 -10.77 6.21 -15.30
CA ILE A 146 -9.59 6.92 -15.78
C ILE A 146 -9.74 7.11 -17.28
N SER A 147 -9.42 8.29 -17.79
CA SER A 147 -9.59 8.65 -19.19
C SER A 147 -8.38 9.36 -19.77
N ASP A 148 -8.28 9.33 -21.08
CA ASP A 148 -7.28 10.07 -21.84
C ASP A 148 -7.62 11.56 -21.98
N ALA A 149 -6.78 12.29 -22.74
CA ALA A 149 -6.98 13.70 -23.07
C ALA A 149 -8.29 14.01 -23.82
N PHE A 150 -8.93 13.00 -24.41
CA PHE A 150 -10.17 13.11 -25.20
C PHE A 150 -11.39 12.54 -24.46
N ALA A 151 -11.25 12.25 -23.16
CA ALA A 151 -12.26 11.63 -22.33
C ALA A 151 -12.68 10.22 -22.79
N ALA A 152 -11.81 9.51 -23.53
CA ALA A 152 -11.96 8.08 -23.77
C ALA A 152 -11.43 7.31 -22.55
N GLU A 153 -12.15 6.28 -22.13
CA GLU A 153 -11.76 5.42 -21.01
C GLU A 153 -10.44 4.70 -21.32
N LEU A 154 -9.52 4.72 -20.36
CA LEU A 154 -8.25 4.01 -20.42
C LEU A 154 -8.33 2.69 -19.66
N ASP A 155 -7.72 1.64 -20.23
CA ASP A 155 -7.43 0.44 -19.46
C ASP A 155 -6.23 0.74 -18.56
N VAL A 156 -6.39 0.54 -17.26
CA VAL A 156 -5.35 0.89 -16.27
C VAL A 156 -5.13 -0.30 -15.35
N GLN A 157 -3.87 -0.69 -15.20
CA GLN A 157 -3.51 -1.69 -14.21
C GLN A 157 -3.39 -1.05 -12.83
N VAL A 158 -4.17 -1.56 -11.87
CA VAL A 158 -4.23 -1.00 -10.52
C VAL A 158 -3.61 -1.96 -9.52
N PHE A 159 -2.66 -1.48 -8.73
CA PHE A 159 -2.01 -2.24 -7.66
C PHE A 159 -2.26 -1.59 -6.29
N GLY A 160 -2.81 -2.38 -5.37
CA GLY A 160 -3.10 -1.95 -4.01
C GLY A 160 -1.86 -1.89 -3.11
N ALA A 161 -2.09 -1.58 -1.84
CA ALA A 161 -1.10 -1.74 -0.79
C ALA A 161 -1.71 -2.44 0.43
N GLN A 162 -0.86 -2.89 1.35
CA GLN A 162 -1.28 -3.56 2.57
C GLN A 162 -0.44 -3.08 3.74
N ILE A 163 -1.11 -2.79 4.86
CA ILE A 163 -0.50 -2.49 6.15
C ILE A 163 -0.81 -3.65 7.09
N ILE A 164 0.23 -4.37 7.51
CA ILE A 164 0.15 -5.45 8.47
C ILE A 164 0.61 -4.89 9.82
N VAL A 165 -0.33 -4.72 10.75
CA VAL A 165 -0.05 -4.21 12.09
C VAL A 165 0.12 -5.37 13.06
N ASN A 166 1.29 -5.45 13.69
CA ASN A 166 1.56 -6.43 14.73
C ASN A 166 0.79 -6.08 16.00
N GLU A 167 0.06 -7.05 16.55
CA GLU A 167 -0.38 -6.97 17.94
C GLU A 167 0.88 -7.02 18.81
N GLY A 168 1.17 -5.94 19.53
CA GLY A 168 2.32 -5.87 20.42
C GLY A 168 2.36 -7.12 21.31
N THR A 169 3.54 -7.71 21.51
CA THR A 169 3.64 -8.87 22.38
C THR A 169 3.16 -8.44 23.76
N THR A 170 2.07 -9.05 24.24
CA THR A 170 1.65 -8.90 25.63
C THR A 170 2.68 -9.63 26.49
N THR A 171 3.85 -9.02 26.67
CA THR A 171 4.77 -9.47 27.71
C THR A 171 3.99 -9.33 29.01
N PRO A 172 3.73 -10.44 29.73
CA PRO A 172 2.99 -10.35 30.96
C PRO A 172 3.79 -9.46 31.91
N VAL A 173 3.26 -8.28 32.22
CA VAL A 173 3.85 -7.41 33.24
C VAL A 173 3.83 -8.23 34.54
N PRO A 174 4.99 -8.53 35.14
CA PRO A 174 5.02 -9.29 36.38
C PRO A 174 4.17 -8.54 37.41
N ALA A 175 3.15 -9.22 37.94
CA ALA A 175 2.34 -8.62 38.99
C ALA A 175 3.27 -8.14 40.12
N PRO A 176 3.11 -6.91 40.64
CA PRO A 176 3.97 -6.41 41.69
C PRO A 176 3.93 -7.39 42.86
N ALA A 177 5.10 -7.64 43.49
CA ALA A 177 5.26 -8.56 44.62
C ALA A 177 4.50 -8.14 45.91
N SER A 178 3.45 -7.35 45.77
CA SER A 178 2.44 -6.95 46.74
C SER A 178 1.95 -8.11 47.63
N TRP A 179 1.76 -9.31 47.10
CA TRP A 179 1.43 -10.50 47.92
C TRP A 179 2.54 -10.89 48.89
N HIS A 180 3.81 -10.80 48.47
CA HIS A 180 4.94 -11.10 49.34
C HIS A 180 5.03 -10.05 50.44
N LEU A 181 4.88 -8.76 50.11
CA LEU A 181 4.85 -7.67 51.09
C LEU A 181 3.68 -7.80 52.08
N PHE A 182 2.50 -8.19 51.60
CA PHE A 182 1.34 -8.45 52.45
C PHE A 182 1.60 -9.61 53.42
N LEU A 183 2.11 -10.75 52.93
CA LEU A 183 2.45 -11.90 53.77
C LEU A 183 3.54 -11.58 54.80
N LEU A 184 4.57 -10.84 54.39
CA LEU A 184 5.66 -10.40 55.27
C LEU A 184 5.14 -9.45 56.36
N GLY A 185 4.23 -8.55 56.01
CA GLY A 185 3.55 -7.67 56.97
C GLY A 185 2.71 -8.43 58.00
N VAL A 186 1.94 -9.44 57.56
CA VAL A 186 1.16 -10.30 58.45
C VAL A 186 2.07 -11.11 59.38
N LEU A 187 3.16 -11.69 58.86
CA LEU A 187 4.12 -12.45 59.66
C LEU A 187 4.82 -11.57 60.70
N LEU A 188 5.21 -10.34 60.34
CA LEU A 188 5.80 -9.39 61.27
C LEU A 188 4.82 -8.97 62.38
N LEU A 189 3.54 -8.79 62.04
CA LEU A 189 2.48 -8.51 63.02
C LEU A 189 2.28 -9.69 63.99
N VAL A 190 2.23 -10.93 63.48
CA VAL A 190 2.10 -12.13 64.31
C VAL A 190 3.33 -12.31 65.21
N ALA A 191 4.54 -12.10 64.68
CA ALA A 191 5.78 -12.17 65.46
C ALA A 191 5.80 -11.12 66.59
N ARG A 192 5.37 -9.89 66.31
CA ARG A 192 5.25 -8.82 67.32
C ARG A 192 4.19 -9.12 68.37
N HIS A 193 3.08 -9.74 67.99
CA HIS A 193 2.01 -10.07 68.94
C HIS A 193 2.42 -11.18 69.91
N ARG A 194 3.23 -12.14 69.47
CA ARG A 194 3.74 -13.23 70.32
C ARG A 194 4.78 -12.76 71.34
N THR A 195 5.61 -11.78 71.00
CA THR A 195 6.62 -11.22 71.93
C THR A 195 6.01 -10.34 73.02
N HIS A 196 4.81 -9.80 72.82
CA HIS A 196 4.10 -8.98 73.82
C HIS A 196 3.30 -9.79 74.86
N CYS A 197 2.90 -11.03 74.56
CA CYS A 197 2.22 -11.92 75.51
C CYS A 197 3.18 -12.79 76.35
N GLN A 198 4.49 -12.74 76.07
CA GLN A 198 5.52 -13.49 76.81
C GLN A 198 6.34 -12.64 77.79
N LYS A 199 5.87 -11.42 78.12
CA LYS A 199 6.34 -10.62 79.25
C LYS A 199 5.21 -10.50 80.26
#